data_AF-A0A9E3VTG2-F1
#
_entry.id   AF-A0A9E3VTG2-F1
#
_cell.length_a   1.000
_cell.length_b   1.000
_cell.length_c   1.000
_cell.angle_alpha   90.00
_cell.angle_beta   90.00
_cell.angle_gamma   90.00
#
_symmetry.space_group_name_H-M   'P 1'
#
loop_
_entity.id
_entity.type
_entity.pdbx_description
1 polymer ?
#
loop_
_entity_poly.entity_id
_entity_poly.type
_entity_poly.pdbx_seq_one_letter_code
_entity_poly.pdbx_strand_id
1 'polypeptide(L)'
;PSGDGPVTLKAIHATLWRGVNGDAGILIANADTEAHAFTCTLDMAQHGFTGSKWRLESVTTAESKVIGDQDGSTVSITVDVPARDAVLLRISPTQG
;
A
#
# COMPACT_ATOMS: atom_id res chain seq x y z
N PRO A 1 -8.94 -35.20 -18.04
CA PRO A 1 -8.11 -34.53 -17.01
C PRO A 1 -8.24 -33.01 -17.15
N SER A 2 -9.25 -32.45 -16.49
CA SER A 2 -9.46 -31.01 -16.36
C SER A 2 -8.37 -30.47 -15.43
N GLY A 3 -7.42 -29.75 -16.00
CA GLY A 3 -6.24 -29.25 -15.31
C GLY A 3 -6.57 -28.06 -14.42
N ASP A 4 -7.14 -28.32 -13.26
CA ASP A 4 -6.94 -27.43 -12.12
C ASP A 4 -5.52 -27.70 -11.62
N GLY A 5 -4.57 -26.92 -12.15
CA GLY A 5 -3.22 -26.84 -11.61
C GLY A 5 -3.26 -26.45 -10.12
N PRO A 6 -2.16 -26.66 -9.37
CA PRO A 6 -2.15 -26.45 -7.93
C PRO A 6 -2.69 -25.06 -7.61
N VAL A 7 -3.68 -25.01 -6.72
CA VAL A 7 -4.23 -23.76 -6.15
C VAL A 7 -3.05 -23.01 -5.53
N THR A 8 -2.47 -22.08 -6.29
CA THR A 8 -1.54 -21.11 -5.74
C THR A 8 -2.34 -20.31 -4.74
N LEU A 9 -2.04 -20.50 -3.46
CA LEU A 9 -2.51 -19.64 -2.37
C LEU A 9 -2.48 -18.18 -2.82
N LYS A 10 -3.45 -17.38 -2.36
CA LYS A 10 -3.43 -15.91 -2.48
C LYS A 10 -2.14 -15.40 -1.83
N ALA A 11 -1.05 -15.41 -2.59
CA ALA A 11 0.28 -15.11 -2.11
C ALA A 11 0.45 -13.60 -2.23
N ILE A 12 0.04 -12.93 -1.16
CA ILE A 12 0.19 -11.50 -0.99
C ILE A 12 1.37 -11.30 -0.06
N HIS A 13 2.32 -10.51 -0.51
CA HIS A 13 3.42 -10.08 0.34
C HIS A 13 3.31 -8.57 0.53
N ALA A 14 3.35 -8.15 1.79
CA ALA A 14 3.36 -6.76 2.16
C ALA A 14 4.61 -6.45 2.99
N THR A 15 5.24 -5.31 2.75
CA THR A 15 6.30 -4.80 3.61
C THR A 15 6.07 -3.32 3.91
N LEU A 16 6.35 -2.93 5.14
CA LEU A 16 6.27 -1.55 5.63
C LEU A 16 7.68 -1.06 5.94
N TRP A 17 8.02 0.14 5.49
CA TRP A 17 9.25 0.82 5.90
C TRP A 17 9.03 2.31 6.10
N ARG A 18 9.97 2.93 6.82
CA ARG A 18 10.07 4.38 6.97
C ARG A 18 11.22 4.91 6.12
N GLY A 19 10.93 5.84 5.24
CA GLY A 19 11.92 6.59 4.48
C GLY A 19 12.68 7.57 5.37
N VAL A 20 13.91 7.89 4.99
CA VAL A 20 14.76 8.86 5.70
C VAL A 20 14.18 10.28 5.69
N ASN A 21 13.30 10.58 4.74
CA ASN A 21 12.57 11.83 4.61
C ASN A 21 11.28 11.89 5.46
N GLY A 22 10.96 10.83 6.21
CA GLY A 22 9.76 10.73 7.05
C GLY A 22 8.54 10.10 6.37
N ASP A 23 8.64 9.71 5.10
CA ASP A 23 7.57 8.98 4.41
C ASP A 23 7.41 7.55 4.95
N ALA A 24 6.19 7.02 4.95
CA ALA A 24 5.94 5.59 5.06
C ALA A 24 5.78 4.99 3.65
N GLY A 25 6.38 3.82 3.43
CA GLY A 25 6.17 3.02 2.23
C GLY A 25 5.54 1.68 2.59
N ILE A 26 4.46 1.32 1.90
CA ILE A 26 3.85 -0.02 1.97
C ILE A 26 3.88 -0.61 0.56
N LEU A 27 4.71 -1.62 0.32
CA LEU A 27 4.70 -2.35 -0.96
C LEU A 27 3.78 -3.56 -0.81
N ILE A 28 2.79 -3.67 -1.68
CA ILE A 28 1.85 -4.78 -1.73
C ILE A 28 2.05 -5.49 -3.07
N ALA A 29 2.46 -6.75 -3.05
CA ALA A 29 2.61 -7.57 -4.23
C ALA A 29 1.51 -8.63 -4.29
N ASN A 30 0.81 -8.69 -5.42
CA ASN A 30 -0.23 -9.65 -5.71
C ASN A 30 0.31 -10.71 -6.69
N ALA A 31 0.63 -11.89 -6.17
CA ALA A 31 1.05 -13.00 -7.01
C ALA A 31 -0.12 -13.81 -7.59
N ASP A 32 -1.38 -13.41 -7.39
CA ASP A 32 -2.55 -14.09 -7.96
C ASP A 32 -2.72 -13.78 -9.46
N THR A 33 -3.53 -14.58 -10.16
CA THR A 33 -3.95 -14.34 -11.55
C THR A 33 -5.09 -13.32 -11.66
N GLU A 34 -5.69 -12.94 -10.55
CA GLU A 34 -6.77 -11.96 -10.48
C GLU A 34 -6.33 -10.70 -9.72
N ALA A 35 -6.94 -9.57 -10.05
CA ALA A 35 -6.74 -8.33 -9.29
C ALA A 35 -7.48 -8.41 -7.96
N HIS A 36 -6.91 -7.81 -6.91
CA HIS A 36 -7.50 -7.79 -5.58
C HIS A 36 -7.41 -6.40 -4.96
N ALA A 37 -8.47 -6.01 -4.24
CA ALA A 37 -8.48 -4.81 -3.41
C ALA A 37 -7.89 -5.12 -2.04
N PHE A 38 -6.97 -4.28 -1.57
CA PHE A 38 -6.35 -4.39 -0.26
C PHE A 38 -6.56 -3.12 0.55
N THR A 39 -7.03 -3.30 1.79
CA THR A 39 -7.13 -2.20 2.76
C THR A 39 -5.97 -2.30 3.76
N CYS A 40 -5.20 -1.23 3.88
CA CYS A 40 -4.14 -1.07 4.86
C CYS A 40 -4.52 0.01 5.86
N THR A 41 -4.49 -0.33 7.14
CA THR A 41 -4.69 0.62 8.25
C THR A 41 -3.42 0.70 9.06
N LEU A 42 -2.91 1.91 9.28
CA LEU A 42 -1.66 2.16 9.98
C LEU A 42 -1.88 3.21 11.07
N ASP A 43 -1.52 2.88 12.32
CA ASP A 43 -1.35 3.86 13.39
C ASP A 43 0.04 4.48 13.26
N MET A 44 0.10 5.67 12.69
CA MET A 44 1.33 6.37 12.35
C MET A 44 2.21 6.61 13.60
N ALA A 45 1.60 6.91 14.75
CA ALA A 45 2.33 7.20 15.97
C ALA A 45 3.02 5.95 16.53
N GLN A 46 2.34 4.79 16.51
CA GLN A 46 2.92 3.52 16.97
C GLN A 46 4.11 3.07 16.12
N HIS A 47 4.15 3.47 14.85
CA HIS A 47 5.23 3.13 13.93
C HIS A 47 6.31 4.23 13.82
N GLY A 48 6.32 5.20 14.74
CA GLY A 48 7.37 6.20 14.84
C GLY A 48 7.35 7.24 13.72
N PHE A 49 6.18 7.49 13.14
CA PHE A 49 5.92 8.60 12.24
C PHE A 49 5.34 9.78 13.05
N THR A 50 5.85 10.97 12.79
CA THR A 50 5.40 12.20 13.45
C THR A 50 4.64 13.07 12.44
N GLY A 51 3.42 13.44 12.78
CA GLY A 51 2.56 14.25 11.92
C GLY A 51 1.10 14.09 12.29
N SER A 52 0.25 14.94 11.73
CA SER A 52 -1.20 14.90 11.90
C SER A 52 -1.96 15.01 10.57
N LYS A 53 -1.24 15.12 9.45
CA LYS A 53 -1.77 15.21 8.10
C LYS A 53 -0.89 14.45 7.14
N TRP A 54 -1.51 13.69 6.25
CA TRP A 54 -0.83 12.72 5.40
C TRP A 54 -1.34 12.79 3.98
N ARG A 55 -0.44 12.88 3.02
CA ARG A 55 -0.71 12.68 1.61
C ARG A 55 -0.51 11.23 1.24
N LEU A 56 -1.48 10.67 0.53
CA LEU A 56 -1.53 9.28 0.14
C LEU A 56 -1.37 9.17 -1.37
N GLU A 57 -0.42 8.35 -1.81
CA GLU A 57 -0.14 8.11 -3.22
C GLU A 57 0.01 6.63 -3.51
N SER A 58 -0.56 6.17 -4.63
CA SER A 58 -0.23 4.87 -5.20
C SER A 58 0.81 5.05 -6.28
N VAL A 59 1.90 4.30 -6.20
CA VAL A 59 3.00 4.30 -7.14
C VAL A 59 3.10 2.92 -7.78
N THR A 60 3.03 2.88 -9.10
CA THR A 60 3.28 1.70 -9.92
C THR A 60 4.49 1.95 -10.81
N THR A 61 4.82 0.98 -11.67
CA THR A 61 5.84 1.18 -12.70
C THR A 61 5.40 2.14 -13.81
N ALA A 62 4.09 2.34 -13.99
CA ALA A 62 3.54 3.20 -15.04
C ALA A 62 3.33 4.64 -14.57
N GLU A 63 2.87 4.84 -13.33
CA GLU A 63 2.52 6.17 -12.83
C GLU A 63 2.56 6.29 -11.31
N SER A 64 2.53 7.54 -10.84
CA SER A 64 2.26 7.91 -9.46
C SER A 64 0.96 8.71 -9.43
N LYS A 65 0.01 8.27 -8.60
CA LYS A 65 -1.31 8.89 -8.48
C LYS A 65 -1.59 9.28 -7.03
N VAL A 66 -1.98 10.53 -6.83
CA VAL A 66 -2.51 10.99 -5.54
C VAL A 66 -3.88 10.36 -5.32
N ILE A 67 -4.00 9.62 -4.22
CA ILE A 67 -5.25 9.00 -3.76
C ILE A 67 -6.06 10.04 -2.98
N GLY A 68 -5.39 10.81 -2.12
CA GLY A 68 -6.00 11.88 -1.33
C GLY A 68 -5.12 12.33 -0.18
N ASP A 69 -5.69 13.15 0.70
CA ASP A 69 -5.08 13.60 1.95
C ASP A 69 -5.95 13.10 3.13
N GLN A 70 -5.32 12.73 4.25
CA GLN A 70 -5.99 12.30 5.48
C GLN A 70 -5.41 13.02 6.71
N ASP A 71 -6.30 13.43 7.61
CA ASP A 71 -5.94 14.02 8.90
C ASP A 71 -6.01 12.96 10.02
N GLY A 72 -5.17 13.11 11.04
CA GLY A 72 -5.15 12.27 12.25
C GLY A 72 -3.90 11.40 12.38
N SER A 73 -3.89 10.56 13.43
CA SER A 73 -2.79 9.63 13.72
C SER A 73 -2.93 8.28 13.01
N THR A 74 -4.10 7.99 12.45
CA THR A 74 -4.38 6.73 11.77
C THR A 74 -4.66 7.00 10.30
N VAL A 75 -3.98 6.27 9.43
CA VAL A 75 -4.19 6.31 7.98
C VAL A 75 -4.85 5.01 7.55
N SER A 76 -5.87 5.08 6.70
CA SER A 76 -6.53 3.91 6.12
C SER A 76 -6.67 4.07 4.61
N ILE A 77 -6.14 3.11 3.85
CA ILE A 77 -6.04 3.21 2.38
C ILE A 77 -6.51 1.89 1.78
N THR A 78 -7.39 1.98 0.78
CA THR A 78 -7.75 0.84 -0.07
C THR A 78 -7.13 1.03 -1.45
N VAL A 79 -6.49 0.00 -1.98
CA VAL A 79 -5.88 0.01 -3.32
C VAL A 79 -6.14 -1.29 -4.05
N ASP A 80 -6.43 -1.18 -5.35
CA ASP A 80 -6.50 -2.33 -6.24
C ASP A 80 -5.09 -2.67 -6.72
N VAL A 81 -4.66 -3.91 -6.48
CA VAL A 81 -3.38 -4.42 -6.98
C VAL A 81 -3.66 -5.37 -8.13
N PRO A 82 -3.21 -5.05 -9.35
CA PRO A 82 -3.44 -5.89 -10.53
C PRO A 82 -2.90 -7.31 -10.34
N ALA A 83 -3.43 -8.24 -11.15
CA ALA A 83 -2.92 -9.60 -11.21
C ALA A 83 -1.43 -9.62 -11.57
N ARG A 84 -0.64 -10.43 -10.86
CA ARG A 84 0.80 -10.59 -11.08
C ARG A 84 1.60 -9.27 -11.03
N ASP A 85 1.16 -8.33 -10.20
CA ASP A 85 1.77 -7.00 -10.11
C ASP A 85 1.94 -6.55 -8.65
N ALA A 86 2.52 -5.37 -8.46
CA ALA A 86 2.69 -4.74 -7.15
C ALA A 86 2.38 -3.24 -7.19
N VAL A 87 1.91 -2.73 -6.06
CA VAL A 87 1.68 -1.30 -5.85
C VAL A 87 2.41 -0.86 -4.58
N LEU A 88 3.10 0.27 -4.68
CA LEU A 88 3.64 0.98 -3.52
C LEU A 88 2.65 2.05 -3.08
N LEU A 89 2.18 1.97 -1.84
CA LEU A 89 1.53 3.07 -1.16
C LEU A 89 2.58 3.94 -0.49
N ARG A 90 2.69 5.19 -0.92
CA ARG A 90 3.50 6.21 -0.25
C ARG A 90 2.60 7.08 0.62
N ILE A 91 2.98 7.24 1.89
CA ILE A 91 2.29 8.06 2.88
C ILE A 91 3.28 9.14 3.31
N SER A 92 3.05 10.38 2.90
CA SER A 92 3.95 11.50 3.17
C SER A 92 3.33 12.46 4.17
N PRO A 93 4.06 12.91 5.21
CA PRO A 93 3.56 13.99 6.05
C PRO A 93 3.39 15.25 5.20
N THR A 94 2.23 15.90 5.29
CA THR A 94 2.05 17.22 4.71
C THR A 94 2.40 18.26 5.77
N GLN A 95 3.10 19.34 5.38
CA GLN A 95 3.34 20.43 6.31
C GLN A 95 1.98 21.04 6.70
N GLY A 96 1.69 21.02 8.00
CA GLY A 96 0.60 21.78 8.61
C GLY A 96 1.04 23.21 8.90
#